data_AF-A0AAP5HM50-F1
#
_entry.id   AF-A0AAP5HM50-F1
#
_cell.length_a   1.000
_cell.length_b   1.000
_cell.length_c   1.000
_cell.angle_alpha   90.00
_cell.angle_beta   90.00
_cell.angle_gamma   90.00
#
_symmetry.space_group_name_H-M   'P 1'
#
loop_
_entity.id
_entity.type
_entity.pdbx_description
1 polymer ?
#
loop_
_entity_poly.entity_id
_entity_poly.type
_entity_poly.pdbx_seq_one_letter_code
_entity_poly.pdbx_strand_id
1 'polypeptide(L)' 'MPFSSLRDPIDVSRSRGGLELAWSRIRPLLAREDREREHARLAFIVVTLAPVSIDEDDLAERAWKRYWQR' A
#
# COMPACT_ATOMS: atom_id res chain seq x y z
N MET A 1 -7.95 9.17 -7.43
CA MET A 1 -8.01 8.33 -6.22
C MET A 1 -7.32 7.01 -6.52
N PRO A 2 -6.44 6.47 -5.67
CA PRO A 2 -5.55 5.37 -6.06
C PRO A 2 -6.31 4.07 -6.40
N PHE A 3 -7.33 3.70 -5.63
CA PHE A 3 -8.05 2.43 -5.84
C PHE A 3 -9.10 2.45 -6.95
N SER A 4 -9.41 3.61 -7.55
CA SER A 4 -10.44 3.69 -8.59
C SER A 4 -10.03 3.03 -9.91
N SER A 5 -8.76 2.66 -10.06
CA SER A 5 -8.27 1.89 -11.21
C SER A 5 -8.52 0.38 -11.07
N LEU A 6 -8.85 -0.10 -9.87
CA LEU A 6 -9.16 -1.51 -9.63
C LEU A 6 -10.63 -1.76 -9.97
N ARG A 7 -10.89 -2.76 -10.83
CA ARG A 7 -12.24 -3.09 -11.30
C ARG A 7 -12.88 -4.22 -10.51
N ASP A 8 -12.08 -5.12 -9.94
CA ASP A 8 -12.54 -6.23 -9.13
C ASP A 8 -12.69 -5.78 -7.66
N PRO A 9 -13.88 -5.93 -7.04
CA PRO A 9 -14.07 -5.69 -5.61
C PRO A 9 -13.12 -6.50 -4.71
N ILE A 10 -12.71 -7.70 -5.12
CA ILE A 10 -11.74 -8.54 -4.40
C ILE A 10 -10.36 -7.87 -4.42
N ASP A 11 -9.94 -7.35 -5.57
CA ASP A 11 -8.67 -6.61 -5.68
C ASP A 11 -8.69 -5.32 -4.86
N VAL A 12 -9.83 -4.62 -4.83
CA VAL A 12 -10.01 -3.44 -3.98
C VAL A 12 -9.85 -3.83 -2.50
N SER A 13 -10.50 -4.91 -2.06
CA SER A 13 -10.41 -5.36 -0.67
C SER A 13 -8.99 -5.75 -0.30
N ARG A 14 -8.34 -6.58 -1.14
CA ARG A 14 -6.95 -7.02 -0.95
C ARG A 14 -5.99 -5.84 -0.91
N SER A 15 -6.16 -4.88 -1.82
CA SER A 15 -5.29 -3.70 -1.87
C SER A 15 -5.49 -2.78 -0.66
N ARG A 16 -6.70 -2.72 -0.09
CA ARG A 16 -6.95 -2.00 1.16
C ARG A 16 -6.29 -2.68 2.36
N GLY A 17 -6.43 -3.99 2.49
CA GLY A 17 -5.77 -4.72 3.58
C GLY A 17 -4.25 -4.66 3.47
N GLY A 18 -3.70 -4.83 2.26
CA GLY A 18 -2.26 -4.73 2.01
C GLY A 18 -1.71 -3.33 2.32
N LEU A 19 -2.50 -2.28 2.05
CA LEU A 19 -2.18 -0.90 2.46
C LEU A 19 -2.15 -0.77 3.98
N GLU A 20 -3.18 -1.22 4.69
CA GLU A 20 -3.24 -1.12 6.16
C GLU A 20 -2.10 -1.89 6.83
N LEU A 21 -1.81 -3.10 6.36
CA LEU A 21 -0.69 -3.90 6.85
C LEU A 21 0.65 -3.20 6.64
N ALA A 22 0.94 -2.73 5.42
CA ALA A 22 2.18 -2.00 5.14
C ALA A 22 2.25 -0.68 5.92
N TRP A 23 1.12 0.03 6.03
CA TRP A 23 1.05 1.30 6.74
C TRP A 23 1.26 1.15 8.23
N SER A 24 0.75 0.08 8.85
CA SER A 24 0.98 -0.22 10.27
C SER A 24 2.47 -0.33 10.62
N ARG A 25 3.29 -0.79 9.66
CA ARG A 25 4.76 -0.89 9.78
C ARG A 25 5.45 0.46 9.52
N ILE A 26 4.95 1.27 8.57
CA ILE A 26 5.59 2.53 8.13
C ILE A 26 5.26 3.69 9.07
N ARG A 27 3.98 3.84 9.44
CA ARG A 27 3.45 4.95 10.24
C ARG A 27 4.24 5.26 11.52
N PRO A 28 4.72 4.27 12.31
CA PRO A 28 5.50 4.53 13.52
C PRO A 28 6.87 5.15 13.24
N LEU A 29 7.41 4.98 12.04
CA LEU A 29 8.74 5.46 11.65
C LEU A 29 8.72 6.88 11.08
N LEU A 30 7.53 7.46 10.89
CA LEU A 30 7.34 8.77 10.26
C LEU A 30 6.88 9.83 11.27
N ALA A 31 7.39 11.05 11.07
CA ALA A 31 6.89 12.25 11.73
C ALA A 31 5.41 12.47 11.40
N ARG A 32 4.64 13.00 12.36
CA ARG A 32 3.18 13.12 12.22
C ARG A 32 2.75 13.99 11.03
N GLU A 33 3.52 15.04 10.76
CA GLU A 33 3.32 15.96 9.62
C GLU A 33 3.50 15.29 8.25
N ASP A 34 4.33 14.24 8.16
CA ASP A 34 4.57 13.54 6.89
C ASP A 34 3.57 12.42 6.62
N ARG A 35 2.83 11.98 7.65
CA ARG A 35 2.01 10.76 7.58
C ARG A 35 0.97 10.78 6.47
N GLU A 36 0.28 11.90 6.28
CA GLU A 36 -0.76 11.99 5.26
C GLU A 36 -0.17 11.87 3.84
N ARG A 37 0.93 12.59 3.59
CA ARG A 37 1.65 12.54 2.31
C ARG A 37 2.21 11.15 2.03
N GLU A 38 2.85 10.53 3.01
CA GLU A 38 3.45 9.22 2.86
C GLU A 38 2.41 8.09 2.78
N HIS A 39 1.26 8.24 3.44
CA HIS A 39 0.13 7.32 3.29
C HIS A 39 -0.43 7.36 1.85
N ALA A 40 -0.62 8.55 1.30
CA ALA A 40 -1.07 8.72 -0.09
C ALA A 40 -0.06 8.09 -1.07
N ARG A 41 1.24 8.32 -0.86
CA ARG A 41 2.32 7.69 -1.65
C ARG A 41 2.27 6.16 -1.54
N LEU A 42 2.10 5.62 -0.34
CA LEU A 42 2.01 4.17 -0.13
C LEU A 42 0.80 3.58 -0.85
N ALA A 43 -0.35 4.25 -0.85
CA ALA A 43 -1.53 3.79 -1.58
C ALA A 43 -1.27 3.66 -3.10
N PHE A 44 -0.51 4.58 -3.71
CA PHE A 44 -0.10 4.45 -5.10
C PHE A 44 0.85 3.26 -5.34
N ILE A 45 1.79 3.03 -4.42
CA ILE A 45 2.70 1.88 -4.48
C ILE A 45 1.90 0.57 -4.44
N VAL A 46 0.97 0.45 -3.50
CA VAL A 46 0.11 -0.72 -3.33
C VAL A 46 -0.69 -1.00 -4.60
N VAL A 47 -1.35 0.00 -5.17
CA VAL A 47 -2.13 -0.17 -6.41
C VAL A 47 -1.26 -0.60 -7.58
N THR A 48 -0.03 -0.09 -7.67
CA THR A 48 0.92 -0.48 -8.73
C THR A 48 1.39 -1.93 -8.57
N LEU A 49 1.40 -2.46 -7.34
CA LEU A 49 1.87 -3.81 -7.04
C LEU A 49 0.73 -4.84 -6.98
N ALA A 50 -0.52 -4.42 -6.85
CA ALA A 50 -1.69 -5.29 -6.76
C ALA A 50 -1.76 -6.35 -7.88
N PRO A 51 -1.48 -6.04 -9.17
CA PRO A 51 -1.55 -7.04 -10.25
C PRO A 51 -0.44 -8.12 -10.19
N VAL A 52 0.65 -7.87 -9.47
CA VAL A 52 1.80 -8.78 -9.38
C VAL A 52 1.93 -9.46 -8.01
N SER A 53 1.00 -9.17 -7.10
CA SER A 53 0.95 -9.79 -5.77
C SER A 53 0.02 -10.99 -5.74
N ILE A 54 0.42 -12.02 -5.00
CA ILE A 54 -0.35 -13.26 -4.86
C ILE A 54 -1.55 -13.06 -3.91
N ASP A 55 -1.31 -12.38 -2.79
CA ASP A 55 -2.29 -12.15 -1.73
C ASP A 55 -2.02 -10.82 -1.01
N GLU A 56 -2.76 -10.57 0.06
CA GLU A 56 -2.68 -9.36 0.87
C GLU A 56 -1.32 -9.18 1.58
N ASP A 57 -0.77 -10.27 2.11
CA ASP A 57 0.50 -10.28 2.85
C ASP A 57 1.70 -10.06 1.91
N ASP A 58 1.72 -10.75 0.76
CA ASP A 58 2.71 -10.56 -0.30
C ASP A 58 2.65 -9.12 -0.84
N LEU A 59 1.44 -8.56 -1.01
CA LEU A 59 1.26 -7.17 -1.41
C LEU A 59 1.84 -6.20 -0.38
N ALA A 60 1.55 -6.41 0.90
CA ALA A 60 2.07 -5.58 1.99
C ALA A 60 3.60 -5.63 2.05
N GLU A 61 4.19 -6.81 1.92
CA GLU A 61 5.64 -7.03 1.94
C GLU A 61 6.34 -6.36 0.75
N ARG A 62 5.76 -6.48 -0.45
CA ARG A 62 6.28 -5.81 -1.65
C ARG A 62 6.17 -4.29 -1.55
N ALA A 63 5.04 -3.78 -1.04
CA ALA A 63 4.82 -2.36 -0.85
C ALA A 63 5.81 -1.78 0.17
N TRP A 64 6.03 -2.47 1.29
CA TRP A 64 7.05 -2.13 2.28
C TRP A 64 8.45 -2.04 1.66
N LYS A 65 8.88 -3.07 0.93
CA LYS A 65 10.19 -3.08 0.24
C LYS A 65 10.30 -1.92 -0.74
N ARG A 66 9.29 -1.73 -1.59
CA ARG A 66 9.28 -0.67 -2.61
C ARG A 66 9.28 0.73 -2.00
N TYR A 67 8.65 0.92 -0.85
CA TYR A 67 8.59 2.21 -0.17
C TYR A 67 9.99 2.73 0.21
N TRP A 68 10.89 1.82 0.60
CA TRP A 68 12.26 2.11 1.03
C TRP A 68 13.33 2.01 -0.07
N GLN A 69 13.05 1.37 -1.20
CA GLN A 69 13.96 1.24 -2.36
C GLN A 69 14.08 2.54 -3.17
N ARG A 70 14.37 3.65 -2.50
CA ARG A 70 14.55 4.94 -3.15
C ARG A 70 15.97 5.13 -3.65
#